data_AF-V5C0U7-F1
#
_entry.id   AF-V5C0U7-F1
#
_cell.length_a   1.000
_cell.length_b   1.000
_cell.length_c   1.000
_cell.angle_alpha   90.00
_cell.angle_beta   90.00
_cell.angle_gamma   90.00
#
_symmetry.space_group_name_H-M   'P 1'
#
loop_
_entity.id
_entity.type
_entity.pdbx_description
1 polymer ?
#
loop_
_entity_poly.entity_id
_entity_poly.type
_entity_poly.pdbx_seq_one_letter_code
_entity_poly.pdbx_strand_id
1 'polypeptide(L)'
;MTENIQALFKLVAEGEEFELSANDSNTEYLLRNKEDASTAHLEGDDAEAFSQEYSTIKTQFPDYSADQMLAQLWDQGGYSWMALADEDEA
;
A
#
# COMPACT_ATOMS: atom_id res chain seq x y z
N MET A 1 16.22 0.15 -13.97
CA MET A 1 16.61 -0.94 -13.03
C MET A 1 15.65 -0.93 -11.83
N THR A 2 14.34 -1.03 -12.07
CA THR A 2 13.30 -0.92 -11.04
C THR A 2 12.76 -2.30 -10.62
N GLU A 3 13.15 -3.36 -11.35
CA GLU A 3 12.66 -4.73 -11.20
C GLU A 3 13.07 -5.44 -9.89
N ASN A 4 13.88 -4.83 -9.02
CA ASN A 4 14.43 -5.53 -7.83
C ASN A 4 13.94 -5.00 -6.48
N ILE A 5 13.27 -3.84 -6.42
CA ILE A 5 12.79 -3.30 -5.15
C ILE A 5 11.47 -3.98 -4.77
N GLN A 6 10.52 -4.11 -5.71
CA GLN A 6 9.29 -4.88 -5.47
C GLN A 6 9.53 -6.36 -5.16
N ALA A 7 10.61 -6.97 -5.69
CA ALA A 7 10.96 -8.36 -5.40
C ALA A 7 11.39 -8.61 -3.94
N LEU A 8 11.80 -7.56 -3.22
CA LEU A 8 12.15 -7.63 -1.79
C LEU A 8 10.93 -7.47 -0.88
N PHE A 9 9.81 -6.99 -1.43
CA PHE A 9 8.56 -6.84 -0.69
C PHE A 9 7.63 -7.99 -1.05
N LYS A 10 7.10 -8.64 -0.02
CA LYS A 10 6.13 -9.71 -0.16
C LYS A 10 4.74 -9.11 -0.33
N LEU A 11 4.03 -9.54 -1.35
CA LEU A 11 2.62 -9.21 -1.55
C LEU A 11 1.81 -9.64 -0.32
N VAL A 12 1.19 -8.67 0.34
CA VAL A 12 0.32 -8.86 1.51
C VAL A 12 -1.14 -8.95 1.09
N ALA A 13 -1.56 -8.04 0.23
CA ALA A 13 -2.90 -7.99 -0.31
C ALA A 13 -2.85 -7.46 -1.74
N GLU A 14 -3.60 -8.09 -2.64
CA GLU A 14 -3.74 -7.67 -4.02
C GLU A 14 -5.21 -7.43 -4.32
N GLY A 15 -5.49 -6.26 -4.85
CA GLY A 15 -6.70 -5.90 -5.55
C GLY A 15 -6.45 -5.76 -7.05
N GLU A 16 -7.56 -5.59 -7.76
CA GLU A 16 -7.65 -5.20 -9.16
C GLU A 16 -7.06 -3.80 -9.39
N GLU A 17 -7.34 -2.84 -8.50
CA GLU A 17 -6.90 -1.44 -8.63
C GLU A 17 -5.72 -1.12 -7.69
N PHE A 18 -5.72 -1.67 -6.48
CA PHE A 18 -4.68 -1.43 -5.47
C PHE A 18 -3.88 -2.69 -5.13
N GLU A 19 -2.62 -2.49 -4.73
CA GLU A 19 -1.74 -3.56 -4.31
C GLU A 19 -0.94 -3.14 -3.08
N LEU A 20 -0.88 -4.03 -2.10
CA LEU A 20 -0.11 -3.83 -0.88
C LEU A 20 0.98 -4.88 -0.77
N SER A 21 2.21 -4.41 -0.71
CA SER A 21 3.39 -5.23 -0.45
C SER A 21 4.07 -4.79 0.84
N ALA A 22 4.68 -5.70 1.57
CA ALA A 22 5.39 -5.41 2.81
C ALA A 22 6.77 -6.06 2.82
N ASN A 23 7.74 -5.45 3.49
CA ASN A 23 9.03 -6.08 3.67
C ASN A 23 8.94 -7.31 4.62
N ASP A 24 9.99 -8.12 4.67
CA ASP A 24 10.03 -9.35 5.49
C ASP A 24 9.86 -9.07 7.00
N SER A 25 10.25 -7.86 7.44
CA SER A 25 10.17 -7.40 8.84
C SER A 25 8.84 -6.72 9.19
N ASN A 26 7.91 -6.54 8.23
CA ASN A 26 6.70 -5.73 8.37
C ASN A 26 6.95 -4.27 8.85
N THR A 27 8.15 -3.72 8.59
CA THR A 27 8.53 -2.35 8.98
C THR A 27 8.38 -1.34 7.85
N GLU A 28 8.13 -1.82 6.63
CA GLU A 28 7.92 -1.00 5.45
C GLU A 28 6.80 -1.60 4.62
N TYR A 29 5.92 -0.74 4.11
CA TYR A 29 4.81 -1.10 3.23
C TYR A 29 4.86 -0.27 1.96
N LEU A 30 4.55 -0.92 0.83
CA LEU A 30 4.37 -0.30 -0.46
C LEU A 30 2.91 -0.45 -0.83
N LEU A 31 2.19 0.67 -0.84
CA LEU A 31 0.82 0.74 -1.32
C LEU A 31 0.85 1.31 -2.75
N ARG A 32 0.61 0.46 -3.74
CA ARG A 32 0.58 0.83 -5.14
C ARG A 32 -0.86 0.97 -5.62
N ASN A 33 -1.16 2.09 -6.25
CA ASN A 33 -2.34 2.31 -7.06
C ASN A 33 -1.98 2.02 -8.53
N LYS A 34 -2.60 0.99 -9.11
CA LYS A 34 -2.40 0.56 -10.50
C LYS A 34 -3.13 1.47 -11.49
N GLU A 35 -4.24 2.09 -11.10
CA GLU A 35 -4.98 3.02 -11.97
C GLU A 35 -4.18 4.29 -12.25
N ASP A 36 -3.62 4.90 -11.19
CA ASP A 36 -2.85 6.15 -11.29
C ASP A 36 -1.33 5.92 -11.45
N ALA A 37 -0.90 4.66 -11.56
CA ALA A 37 0.51 4.26 -11.57
C ALA A 37 1.31 5.01 -10.49
N SER A 38 0.83 4.98 -9.25
CA SER A 38 1.40 5.73 -8.13
C SER A 38 1.63 4.81 -6.94
N THR A 39 2.77 4.94 -6.29
CA THR A 39 3.18 4.09 -5.16
C THR A 39 3.50 4.93 -3.95
N ALA A 40 2.81 4.69 -2.84
CA ALA A 40 3.11 5.23 -1.53
C ALA A 40 4.04 4.27 -0.78
N HIS A 41 5.23 4.74 -0.46
CA HIS A 41 6.18 4.02 0.39
C HIS A 41 6.01 4.51 1.83
N LEU A 42 5.61 3.59 2.70
CA LEU A 42 5.38 3.81 4.11
C LEU A 42 6.50 3.13 4.89
N GLU A 43 7.24 3.87 5.70
CA GLU A 43 8.34 3.36 6.51
C GLU A 43 8.31 3.95 7.93
N GLY A 44 8.88 3.25 8.90
CA GLY A 44 8.95 3.73 10.28
C GLY A 44 7.57 3.94 10.91
N ASP A 45 7.31 5.15 11.43
CA ASP A 45 6.07 5.49 12.15
C ASP A 45 4.84 5.38 11.23
N ASP A 46 4.97 5.76 9.95
CA ASP A 46 3.90 5.65 8.95
C ASP A 46 3.53 4.19 8.66
N ALA A 47 4.51 3.29 8.63
CA ALA A 47 4.29 1.86 8.47
C ALA A 47 3.58 1.24 9.69
N GLU A 48 3.94 1.68 10.91
CA GLU A 48 3.28 1.25 12.14
C GLU A 48 1.82 1.72 12.19
N ALA A 49 1.56 2.99 11.84
CA ALA A 49 0.22 3.55 11.74
C ALA A 49 -0.61 2.79 10.68
N PHE A 50 -0.06 2.59 9.49
CA PHE A 50 -0.72 1.88 8.40
C PHE A 50 -1.14 0.46 8.80
N SER A 51 -0.24 -0.29 9.45
CA SER A 51 -0.54 -1.66 9.90
C SER A 51 -1.69 -1.70 10.92
N GLN A 52 -1.73 -0.73 11.84
CA GLN A 52 -2.81 -0.59 12.82
C GLN A 52 -4.14 -0.23 12.15
N GLU A 53 -4.13 0.71 11.21
CA GLU A 53 -5.32 1.12 10.47
C GLU A 53 -5.84 -0.02 9.58
N TYR A 54 -4.96 -0.70 8.85
CA TYR A 54 -5.31 -1.85 8.03
C TYR A 54 -5.94 -2.97 8.86
N SER A 55 -5.36 -3.31 10.01
CA SER A 55 -5.92 -4.30 10.94
C SER A 55 -7.28 -3.87 11.51
N THR A 56 -7.45 -2.57 11.76
CA THR A 56 -8.68 -1.97 12.26
C THR A 56 -9.78 -2.02 11.21
N ILE A 57 -9.50 -1.63 9.97
CA ILE A 57 -10.44 -1.72 8.83
C ILE A 57 -10.82 -3.19 8.59
N LYS A 58 -9.84 -4.11 8.62
CA LYS A 58 -10.11 -5.55 8.44
C LYS A 58 -11.08 -6.10 9.48
N THR A 59 -10.98 -5.60 10.72
CA THR A 59 -11.84 -6.03 11.83
C THR A 59 -13.22 -5.37 11.76
N GLN A 60 -13.28 -4.10 11.39
CA GLN A 60 -14.53 -3.33 11.30
C GLN A 60 -15.35 -3.70 10.05
N PHE A 61 -14.67 -4.00 8.94
CA PHE A 61 -15.25 -4.27 7.63
C PHE A 61 -14.71 -5.58 7.06
N PRO A 62 -15.04 -6.73 7.67
CA PRO A 62 -14.55 -8.03 7.21
C PRO A 62 -15.10 -8.45 5.83
N ASP A 63 -16.18 -7.82 5.38
CA ASP A 63 -16.77 -8.02 4.04
C ASP A 63 -16.08 -7.20 2.95
N TYR A 64 -15.17 -6.27 3.30
CA TYR A 64 -14.47 -5.47 2.29
C TYR A 64 -13.44 -6.31 1.55
N SER A 65 -13.39 -6.12 0.24
CA SER A 65 -12.32 -6.68 -0.58
C SER A 65 -11.01 -5.93 -0.33
N ALA A 66 -9.87 -6.55 -0.68
CA ALA A 66 -8.56 -5.91 -0.54
C ALA A 66 -8.54 -4.51 -1.18
N ASP A 67 -9.08 -4.35 -2.39
CA ASP A 67 -9.25 -3.05 -3.03
C ASP A 67 -9.97 -2.02 -2.17
N GLN A 68 -11.16 -2.36 -1.66
CA GLN A 68 -11.95 -1.41 -0.89
C GLN A 68 -11.24 -0.97 0.39
N MET A 69 -10.53 -1.89 1.04
CA MET A 69 -9.73 -1.56 2.21
C MET A 69 -8.55 -0.66 1.85
N LEU A 70 -7.83 -0.99 0.78
CA LEU A 70 -6.65 -0.27 0.34
C LEU A 70 -7.00 1.12 -0.22
N ALA A 71 -8.06 1.23 -1.01
CA ALA A 71 -8.63 2.49 -1.49
C ALA A 71 -9.07 3.39 -0.33
N GLN A 72 -9.68 2.80 0.71
CA GLN A 72 -10.05 3.55 1.89
C GLN A 72 -8.82 4.08 2.63
N LEU A 73 -7.77 3.27 2.80
CA LEU A 73 -6.51 3.74 3.39
C LEU A 73 -5.84 4.82 2.53
N TRP A 74 -5.84 4.63 1.22
CA TRP A 74 -5.26 5.58 0.27
C TRP A 74 -5.89 6.98 0.38
N ASP A 75 -7.21 7.04 0.42
CA ASP A 75 -7.97 8.29 0.48
C ASP A 75 -8.08 8.83 1.93
N GLN A 76 -8.58 8.01 2.87
CA GLN A 76 -8.83 8.45 4.26
C GLN A 76 -7.56 8.53 5.11
N GLY A 77 -6.60 7.62 4.88
CA GLY A 77 -5.30 7.65 5.55
C GLY A 77 -4.37 8.73 4.99
N GLY A 78 -4.73 9.37 3.88
CA GLY A 78 -3.96 10.44 3.26
C GLY A 78 -2.64 9.98 2.62
N TYR A 79 -2.45 8.67 2.43
CA TYR A 79 -1.27 8.12 1.79
C TYR A 79 -1.18 8.50 0.31
N SER A 80 -2.30 8.86 -0.32
CA SER A 80 -2.34 9.43 -1.66
C SER A 80 -1.47 10.69 -1.83
N TRP A 81 -1.23 11.46 -0.76
CA TRP A 81 -0.31 12.62 -0.79
C TRP A 81 1.16 12.25 -0.67
N MET A 82 1.46 11.11 -0.06
CA MET A 82 2.82 10.58 0.05
C MET A 82 3.19 9.72 -1.16
N ALA A 83 2.17 9.30 -1.93
CA ALA A 83 2.35 8.56 -3.15
C ALA A 83 3.17 9.34 -4.17
N LEU A 84 4.19 8.67 -4.68
CA LEU A 84 4.97 9.15 -5.81
C LEU A 84 4.47 8.43 -7.05
N ALA A 85 4.36 9.13 -8.16
CA ALA A 85 4.15 8.48 -9.44
C ALA A 85 5.28 7.46 -9.65
N ASP A 86 4.95 6.23 -10.03
CA ASP A 86 5.91 5.26 -10.57
C ASP A 86 6.57 6.03 -11.73
N GLU A 87 7.83 6.45 -11.58
CA GLU A 87 8.49 7.31 -12.56
C GLU A 87 8.35 6.71 -13.97
N ASP A 88 7.43 7.27 -14.74
CA ASP A 88 7.33 7.10 -16.19
C ASP A 88 8.55 7.87 -16.74
N GLU A 89 9.64 7.14 -17.01
CA GLU A 89 10.79 7.72 -17.71
C GLU A 89 10.32 8.30 -19.06
N ALA A 90 10.21 9.63 -19.12
CA ALA A 90 9.93 10.39 -20.33
C ALA A 90 11.11 10.38 -21.31
#